data_AF-X0RPZ3-F1
#
_entry.id   AF-X0RPZ3-F1
#
_cell.length_a   1.000
_cell.length_b   1.000
_cell.length_c   1.000
_cell.angle_alpha   90.00
_cell.angle_beta   90.00
_cell.angle_gamma   90.00
#
_symmetry.space_group_name_H-M   'P 1'
#
loop_
_entity.id
_entity.type
_entity.pdbx_description
1 polymer ?
#
loop_
_entity_poly.entity_id
_entity_poly.type
_entity_poly.pdbx_seq_one_letter_code
_entity_poly.pdbx_strand_id
1 'polypeptide(L)'
;MTTLYAKKNGIRVAFCLLIFLPALWSAPQEYTEEDAPGPLSPAHAKSVGLKNCMKCHNEDFEVPHSRCLACHQEIAQRVAEERGYHRDKGEECSMCHTEHEGEDTVLVMLDPEDFDHEETGAVREGPHALVTDCRACHRKDNTVPRTGSISYLFTRTGCLACHTSPHPGRQDLCLKCHTQTSWRVDHWRRGGRL
;
A
#
# COMPACT_ATOMS: atom_id res chain seq x y z
N MET A 1 -42.34 -83.07 -29.37
CA MET A 1 -43.64 -82.40 -29.60
C MET A 1 -44.38 -82.36 -28.27
N THR A 2 -43.93 -81.44 -27.41
CA THR A 2 -44.65 -80.23 -26.97
C THR A 2 -45.70 -80.52 -25.90
N THR A 3 -45.19 -80.63 -24.69
CA THR A 3 -45.92 -80.72 -23.43
C THR A 3 -46.53 -79.36 -23.08
N LEU A 4 -47.82 -79.36 -22.75
CA LEU A 4 -48.54 -78.27 -22.11
C LEU A 4 -47.91 -77.92 -20.74
N TYR A 5 -47.75 -76.64 -20.44
CA TYR A 5 -47.70 -76.15 -19.05
C TYR A 5 -48.23 -74.72 -18.98
N ALA A 6 -49.43 -74.55 -18.41
CA ALA A 6 -50.00 -73.26 -18.04
C ALA A 6 -49.31 -72.76 -16.76
N LYS A 7 -48.74 -71.54 -16.78
CA LYS A 7 -48.11 -70.93 -15.60
C LYS A 7 -49.00 -69.85 -14.99
N LYS A 8 -49.44 -70.14 -13.76
CA LYS A 8 -50.10 -69.26 -12.78
C LYS A 8 -49.29 -67.97 -12.55
N ASN A 9 -50.03 -66.86 -12.46
CA ASN A 9 -49.88 -65.69 -11.59
C ASN A 9 -48.44 -65.39 -11.11
N GLY A 10 -47.77 -64.45 -11.78
CA GLY A 10 -46.49 -63.90 -11.35
C GLY A 10 -46.56 -62.39 -11.18
N ILE A 11 -46.79 -61.94 -9.94
CA ILE A 11 -46.53 -60.55 -9.53
C ILE A 11 -45.03 -60.32 -9.69
N ARG A 12 -44.65 -59.42 -10.61
CA ARG A 12 -43.25 -58.99 -10.79
C ARG A 12 -42.95 -57.92 -9.74
N VAL A 13 -42.40 -58.32 -8.59
CA VAL A 13 -41.82 -57.35 -7.63
C VAL A 13 -40.45 -56.96 -8.16
N ALA A 14 -40.36 -55.77 -8.75
CA ALA A 14 -39.08 -55.18 -9.12
C ALA A 14 -38.41 -54.64 -7.85
N PHE A 15 -37.37 -55.32 -7.37
CA PHE A 15 -36.49 -54.81 -6.34
C PHE A 15 -35.61 -53.70 -6.97
N CYS A 16 -36.05 -52.45 -6.87
CA CYS A 16 -35.16 -51.30 -7.08
C CYS A 16 -34.13 -51.31 -5.95
N LEU A 17 -32.94 -51.83 -6.22
CA LEU A 17 -31.75 -51.59 -5.41
C LEU A 17 -31.45 -50.08 -5.47
N LEU A 18 -31.98 -49.34 -4.50
CA LEU A 18 -31.54 -47.98 -4.21
C LEU A 18 -30.11 -48.07 -3.70
N ILE A 19 -29.15 -47.94 -4.63
CA ILE A 19 -27.75 -47.74 -4.29
C ILE A 19 -27.69 -46.35 -3.63
N PHE A 20 -27.64 -46.34 -2.30
CA PHE A 20 -27.30 -45.14 -1.54
C PHE A 20 -25.84 -44.81 -1.91
N LEU A 21 -25.64 -43.92 -2.89
CA LEU A 21 -24.34 -43.28 -3.07
C LEU A 21 -24.09 -42.48 -1.79
N PRO A 22 -23.07 -42.81 -0.98
CA PRO A 22 -22.71 -41.93 0.12
C PRO A 22 -22.39 -40.58 -0.51
N ALA A 23 -23.13 -39.54 -0.11
CA ALA A 23 -22.77 -38.18 -0.44
C ALA A 23 -21.35 -37.98 0.09
N LEU A 24 -20.39 -37.93 -0.83
CA LEU A 24 -19.01 -37.55 -0.56
C LEU A 24 -19.07 -36.10 -0.09
N TRP A 25 -19.32 -35.92 1.20
CA TRP A 25 -19.27 -34.64 1.86
C TRP A 25 -17.79 -34.29 1.90
N SER A 26 -17.33 -33.50 0.94
CA SER A 26 -16.00 -32.90 0.98
C SER A 26 -15.93 -32.11 2.29
N ALA A 27 -15.14 -32.59 3.24
CA ALA A 27 -14.85 -31.79 4.42
C ALA A 27 -14.26 -30.44 3.96
N PRO A 28 -14.63 -29.31 4.58
CA PRO A 28 -14.01 -28.04 4.24
C PRO A 28 -12.50 -28.19 4.43
N GLN A 29 -11.73 -27.77 3.42
CA GLN A 29 -10.27 -27.80 3.49
C GLN A 29 -9.82 -26.88 4.64
N GLU A 30 -9.25 -27.46 5.68
CA GLU A 30 -8.63 -26.70 6.78
C GLU A 30 -7.25 -26.23 6.32
N TYR A 31 -7.04 -24.91 6.30
CA TYR A 31 -5.78 -24.28 5.92
C TYR A 31 -4.91 -24.15 7.19
N THR A 32 -3.69 -24.70 7.18
CA THR A 32 -2.80 -24.62 8.35
C THR A 32 -1.77 -23.49 8.20
N GLU A 33 -1.01 -23.22 9.27
CA GLU A 33 0.10 -22.25 9.20
C GLU A 33 1.21 -22.69 8.24
N GLU A 34 1.33 -23.99 7.94
CA GLU A 34 2.31 -24.54 6.99
C GLU A 34 1.97 -24.22 5.53
N ASP A 35 0.70 -23.94 5.25
CA ASP A 35 0.22 -23.55 3.92
C ASP A 35 0.34 -22.02 3.67
N ALA A 36 0.83 -21.26 4.66
CA ALA A 36 0.95 -19.81 4.56
C ALA A 36 2.05 -19.41 3.56
N PRO A 37 1.84 -18.37 2.74
CA PRO A 37 2.77 -17.94 1.69
C PRO A 37 4.11 -17.39 2.22
N GLY A 38 4.23 -17.20 3.53
CA GLY A 38 5.40 -16.67 4.22
C GLY A 38 5.03 -15.60 5.25
N PRO A 39 5.98 -15.23 6.13
CA PRO A 39 5.77 -14.19 7.15
C PRO A 39 5.60 -12.80 6.53
N LEU A 40 4.81 -11.95 7.18
CA LEU A 40 4.64 -10.55 6.77
C LEU A 40 5.85 -9.69 7.14
N SER A 41 6.00 -8.59 6.42
CA SER A 41 6.99 -7.55 6.68
C SER A 41 6.81 -6.91 8.07
N PRO A 42 7.88 -6.33 8.64
CA PRO A 42 7.78 -5.62 9.93
C PRO A 42 6.78 -4.46 9.91
N ALA A 43 6.56 -3.85 8.75
CA ALA A 43 5.58 -2.78 8.57
C ALA A 43 4.14 -3.26 8.77
N HIS A 44 3.86 -4.52 8.45
CA HIS A 44 2.54 -5.15 8.57
C HIS A 44 2.47 -6.24 9.64
N ALA A 45 3.44 -6.31 10.56
CA ALA A 45 3.48 -7.33 11.63
C ALA A 45 2.20 -7.39 12.51
N LYS A 46 1.41 -6.31 12.56
CA LYS A 46 0.11 -6.27 13.26
C LYS A 46 -1.03 -6.99 12.53
N SER A 47 -0.83 -7.36 11.28
CA SER A 47 -1.80 -8.03 10.41
C SER A 47 -1.53 -9.53 10.26
N VAL A 48 -0.65 -10.12 11.07
CA VAL A 48 -0.35 -11.56 11.07
C VAL A 48 -1.56 -12.40 11.53
N GLY A 49 -1.69 -13.62 11.01
CA GLY A 49 -2.64 -14.63 11.45
C GLY A 49 -3.80 -14.86 10.48
N LEU A 50 -4.33 -16.10 10.47
CA LEU A 50 -5.32 -16.60 9.49
C LEU A 50 -6.60 -15.76 9.38
N LYS A 51 -6.98 -15.03 10.43
CA LYS A 51 -8.18 -14.16 10.43
C LYS A 51 -7.96 -12.83 9.70
N ASN A 52 -6.72 -12.49 9.36
CA ASN A 52 -6.35 -11.19 8.81
C ASN A 52 -6.03 -11.24 7.32
N CYS A 53 -6.01 -12.41 6.67
CA CYS A 53 -5.68 -12.56 5.25
C CYS A 53 -6.56 -11.66 4.37
N MET A 54 -7.86 -11.64 4.64
CA MET A 54 -8.86 -10.86 3.88
C MET A 54 -8.79 -9.34 4.15
N LYS A 55 -7.88 -8.86 5.01
CA LYS A 55 -7.59 -7.42 5.14
C LYS A 55 -6.86 -6.89 3.90
N CYS A 56 -6.08 -7.75 3.25
CA CYS A 56 -5.34 -7.43 2.04
C CYS A 56 -5.91 -8.15 0.81
N HIS A 57 -6.42 -9.37 1.00
CA HIS A 57 -6.93 -10.19 -0.10
C HIS A 57 -8.45 -10.03 -0.32
N ASN A 58 -8.92 -10.29 -1.55
CA ASN A 58 -10.34 -10.53 -1.86
C ASN A 58 -10.70 -12.03 -1.81
N GLU A 59 -11.94 -12.37 -2.17
CA GLU A 59 -12.44 -13.76 -2.14
C GLU A 59 -11.68 -14.69 -3.10
N ASP A 60 -11.18 -14.14 -4.21
CA ASP A 60 -10.35 -14.83 -5.20
C ASP A 60 -8.85 -14.84 -4.80
N PHE A 61 -8.53 -14.39 -3.58
CA PHE A 61 -7.17 -14.25 -3.04
C PHE A 61 -6.24 -13.31 -3.83
N GLU A 62 -6.79 -12.42 -4.65
CA GLU A 62 -6.04 -11.31 -5.25
C GLU A 62 -5.80 -10.20 -4.23
N VAL A 63 -4.86 -9.29 -4.49
CA VAL A 63 -4.52 -8.15 -3.61
C VAL A 63 -4.99 -6.84 -4.23
N PRO A 64 -6.28 -6.48 -4.15
CA PRO A 64 -6.76 -5.25 -4.77
C PRO A 64 -6.17 -4.02 -4.09
N HIS A 65 -5.69 -3.08 -4.91
CA HIS A 65 -5.07 -1.82 -4.47
C HIS A 65 -5.89 -1.02 -3.44
N SER A 66 -7.22 -1.13 -3.48
CA SER A 66 -8.13 -0.47 -2.55
C SER A 66 -7.91 -0.91 -1.10
N ARG A 67 -7.40 -2.12 -0.88
CA ARG A 67 -7.03 -2.64 0.46
C ARG A 67 -5.83 -1.92 1.02
N CYS A 68 -4.83 -1.62 0.19
CA CYS A 68 -3.67 -0.82 0.56
C CYS A 68 -4.11 0.62 0.91
N LEU A 69 -4.92 1.21 0.04
CA LEU A 69 -5.37 2.60 0.16
C LEU A 69 -6.34 2.85 1.33
N ALA A 70 -7.07 1.82 1.78
CA ALA A 70 -7.95 1.91 2.95
C ALA A 70 -7.21 2.28 4.25
N CYS A 71 -5.97 1.79 4.40
CA CYS A 71 -5.10 2.11 5.53
C CYS A 71 -4.13 3.26 5.21
N HIS A 72 -3.63 3.35 3.97
CA HIS A 72 -2.69 4.39 3.53
C HIS A 72 -3.40 5.60 2.93
N GLN A 73 -4.21 6.28 3.75
CA GLN A 73 -5.10 7.35 3.30
C GLN A 73 -4.35 8.55 2.69
N GLU A 74 -3.16 8.88 3.19
CA GLU A 74 -2.36 9.99 2.64
C GLU A 74 -1.75 9.65 1.26
N ILE A 75 -1.62 8.37 0.94
CA ILE A 75 -1.25 7.89 -0.39
C ILE A 75 -2.50 7.84 -1.27
N ALA A 76 -3.62 7.36 -0.75
CA ALA A 76 -4.90 7.34 -1.46
C ALA A 76 -5.30 8.73 -1.96
N GLN A 77 -5.19 9.74 -1.09
CA GLN A 77 -5.43 11.13 -1.46
C GLN A 77 -4.54 11.59 -2.60
N ARG A 78 -3.24 11.24 -2.57
CA ARG A 78 -2.27 11.66 -3.60
C ARG A 78 -2.50 11.01 -4.95
N VAL A 79 -2.83 9.72 -4.95
CA VAL A 79 -3.17 8.98 -6.16
C VAL A 79 -4.44 9.59 -6.78
N ALA A 80 -5.46 9.87 -5.97
CA ALA A 80 -6.69 10.52 -6.44
C ALA A 80 -6.47 11.95 -6.95
N GLU A 81 -5.47 12.66 -6.41
CA GLU A 81 -5.07 14.01 -6.83
C GLU A 81 -3.98 13.98 -7.93
N GLU A 82 -3.63 12.80 -8.46
CA GLU A 82 -2.60 12.60 -9.49
C GLU A 82 -1.27 13.32 -9.19
N ARG A 83 -0.82 13.28 -7.93
CA ARG A 83 0.40 13.97 -7.49
C ARG A 83 1.37 13.10 -6.72
N GLY A 84 2.63 13.56 -6.67
CA GLY A 84 3.71 12.83 -6.01
C GLY A 84 4.21 11.66 -6.86
N TYR A 85 4.97 10.77 -6.21
CA TYR A 85 5.66 9.66 -6.88
C TYR A 85 4.70 8.68 -7.55
N HIS A 86 3.56 8.36 -6.92
CA HIS A 86 2.63 7.33 -7.40
C HIS A 86 1.62 7.83 -8.43
N ARG A 87 1.71 9.09 -8.92
CA ARG A 87 0.71 9.64 -9.85
C ARG A 87 0.56 8.82 -11.15
N ASP A 88 1.62 8.15 -11.57
CA ASP A 88 1.76 7.49 -12.87
C ASP A 88 2.39 6.09 -12.77
N LYS A 89 2.37 5.47 -11.57
CA LYS A 89 3.04 4.17 -11.31
C LYS A 89 2.10 2.95 -11.40
N GLY A 90 0.87 3.16 -11.87
CA GLY A 90 -0.15 2.12 -11.96
C GLY A 90 -0.87 1.86 -10.64
N GLU A 91 -1.92 1.02 -10.71
CA GLU A 91 -2.80 0.75 -9.57
C GLU A 91 -2.37 -0.48 -8.77
N GLU A 92 -1.71 -1.46 -9.39
CA GLU A 92 -1.32 -2.71 -8.74
C GLU A 92 -0.09 -2.50 -7.84
N CYS A 93 -0.36 -2.16 -6.57
CA CYS A 93 0.66 -1.84 -5.58
C CYS A 93 1.62 -3.02 -5.35
N SER A 94 1.11 -4.25 -5.44
CA SER A 94 1.86 -5.49 -5.19
C SER A 94 2.96 -5.76 -6.22
N MET A 95 2.89 -5.16 -7.41
CA MET A 95 3.95 -5.29 -8.43
C MET A 95 5.29 -4.73 -7.97
N CYS A 96 5.27 -3.75 -7.07
CA CYS A 96 6.47 -3.16 -6.48
C CYS A 96 6.55 -3.44 -4.98
N HIS A 97 5.43 -3.42 -4.26
CA HIS A 97 5.40 -3.66 -2.83
C HIS A 97 5.13 -5.13 -2.54
N THR A 98 6.16 -5.96 -2.71
CA THR A 98 6.08 -7.40 -2.42
C THR A 98 5.96 -7.65 -0.92
N GLU A 99 5.01 -8.49 -0.54
CA GLU A 99 4.76 -8.91 0.84
C GLU A 99 4.92 -10.44 0.94
N HIS A 100 4.91 -10.98 2.16
CA HIS A 100 5.15 -12.39 2.50
C HIS A 100 6.61 -12.86 2.41
N GLU A 101 7.56 -11.93 2.37
CA GLU A 101 8.99 -12.23 2.33
C GLU A 101 9.68 -12.12 3.71
N GLY A 102 8.94 -11.74 4.76
CA GLY A 102 9.41 -11.74 6.16
C GLY A 102 10.10 -10.49 6.68
N GLU A 103 10.91 -10.66 7.73
CA GLU A 103 11.45 -9.55 8.52
C GLU A 103 12.43 -8.66 7.74
N ASP A 104 13.11 -9.21 6.73
CA ASP A 104 14.09 -8.51 5.91
C ASP A 104 13.45 -7.75 4.73
N THR A 105 12.13 -7.88 4.54
CA THR A 105 11.41 -7.25 3.44
C THR A 105 11.36 -5.74 3.59
N VAL A 106 11.83 -5.05 2.55
CA VAL A 106 11.74 -3.60 2.43
C VAL A 106 10.61 -3.26 1.45
N LEU A 107 9.43 -2.93 1.98
CA LEU A 107 8.30 -2.52 1.13
C LEU A 107 8.60 -1.23 0.37
N VAL A 108 9.31 -0.27 0.96
CA VAL A 108 9.66 0.98 0.27
C VAL A 108 10.95 0.79 -0.52
N MET A 109 10.83 0.26 -1.74
CA MET A 109 11.94 0.06 -2.67
C MET A 109 12.31 1.39 -3.33
N LEU A 110 13.15 2.17 -2.65
CA LEU A 110 13.71 3.41 -3.17
C LEU A 110 15.22 3.32 -3.05
N ASP A 111 15.92 3.46 -4.18
CA ASP A 111 17.38 3.61 -4.19
C ASP A 111 17.73 5.08 -3.89
N PRO A 112 18.36 5.39 -2.74
CA PRO A 112 18.75 6.76 -2.42
C PRO A 112 19.73 7.39 -3.41
N GLU A 113 20.53 6.57 -4.11
CA GLU A 113 21.56 7.06 -5.03
C GLU A 113 20.97 7.48 -6.38
N ASP A 114 19.94 6.76 -6.83
CA ASP A 114 19.33 6.95 -8.16
C ASP A 114 17.95 7.63 -8.13
N PHE A 115 17.40 7.94 -6.95
CA PHE A 115 16.08 8.53 -6.84
C PHE A 115 16.03 10.00 -7.30
N ASP A 116 15.19 10.26 -8.30
CA ASP A 116 14.93 11.61 -8.80
C ASP A 116 13.75 12.28 -8.07
N HIS A 117 14.03 13.42 -7.41
CA HIS A 117 13.00 14.19 -6.72
C HIS A 117 12.01 14.87 -7.67
N GLU A 118 12.37 15.09 -8.94
CA GLU A 118 11.46 15.63 -9.94
C GLU A 118 10.25 14.70 -10.16
N GLU A 119 10.43 13.38 -9.98
CA GLU A 119 9.34 12.41 -10.00
C GLU A 119 8.30 12.63 -8.90
N THR A 120 8.54 13.51 -7.93
CA THR A 120 7.57 13.80 -6.86
C THR A 120 6.89 15.16 -7.01
N GLY A 121 7.37 16.00 -7.93
CA GLY A 121 7.03 17.43 -7.98
C GLY A 121 7.62 18.26 -6.83
N ALA A 122 8.45 17.67 -5.95
CA ALA A 122 9.16 18.35 -4.88
C ALA A 122 10.63 18.61 -5.29
N VAL A 123 10.81 19.45 -6.31
CA VAL A 123 12.13 19.79 -6.84
C VAL A 123 12.99 20.43 -5.75
N ARG A 124 14.21 19.94 -5.60
CA ARG A 124 15.21 20.50 -4.68
C ARG A 124 15.98 21.60 -5.38
N GLU A 125 16.06 22.77 -4.76
CA GLU A 125 16.76 23.93 -5.30
C GLU A 125 17.69 24.57 -4.27
N GLY A 126 18.71 25.27 -4.74
CA GLY A 126 19.65 25.99 -3.89
C GLY A 126 20.36 25.06 -2.89
N PRO A 127 20.56 25.48 -1.64
CA PRO A 127 21.14 24.65 -0.60
C PRO A 127 20.46 23.30 -0.38
N HIS A 128 19.15 23.17 -0.62
CA HIS A 128 18.45 21.88 -0.48
C HIS A 128 18.91 20.86 -1.51
N ALA A 129 19.30 21.31 -2.71
CA ALA A 129 19.82 20.43 -3.76
C ALA A 129 21.20 19.84 -3.43
N LEU A 130 21.93 20.46 -2.49
CA LEU A 130 23.24 20.00 -2.04
C LEU A 130 23.15 18.89 -0.97
N VAL A 131 21.94 18.62 -0.46
CA VAL A 131 21.71 17.61 0.58
C VAL A 131 21.37 16.28 -0.08
N THR A 132 22.31 15.33 -0.04
CA THR A 132 22.15 14.00 -0.63
C THR A 132 21.60 12.97 0.35
N ASP A 133 21.87 13.12 1.65
CA ASP A 133 21.30 12.24 2.68
C ASP A 133 19.79 12.47 2.82
N CYS A 134 18.99 11.47 2.44
CA CYS A 134 17.54 11.52 2.54
C CYS A 134 17.06 11.82 3.97
N ARG A 135 17.79 11.33 4.99
CA ARG A 135 17.41 11.47 6.41
C ARG A 135 17.59 12.87 6.94
N ALA A 136 18.40 13.72 6.27
CA ALA A 136 18.53 15.12 6.64
C ALA A 136 17.19 15.88 6.49
N CYS A 137 16.42 15.52 5.46
CA CYS A 137 15.10 16.08 5.20
C CYS A 137 13.98 15.23 5.82
N HIS A 138 13.95 13.92 5.54
CA HIS A 138 12.88 13.00 5.93
C HIS A 138 13.07 12.45 7.35
N ARG A 139 12.79 13.31 8.33
CA ARG A 139 12.95 13.00 9.75
C ARG A 139 11.64 12.54 10.36
N LYS A 140 11.72 11.80 11.47
CA LYS A 140 10.53 11.26 12.16
C LYS A 140 9.60 12.35 12.71
N ASP A 141 10.13 13.54 13.00
CA ASP A 141 9.39 14.66 13.59
C ASP A 141 8.60 15.48 12.55
N ASN A 142 8.97 15.41 11.28
CA ASN A 142 8.32 16.17 10.20
C ASN A 142 7.66 15.29 9.12
N THR A 143 7.69 13.96 9.27
CA THR A 143 7.07 13.02 8.33
C THR A 143 5.91 12.25 8.94
N VAL A 144 4.99 11.80 8.09
CA VAL A 144 3.87 10.94 8.50
C VAL A 144 4.46 9.66 9.11
N PRO A 145 4.11 9.29 10.35
CA PRO A 145 4.71 8.15 11.01
C PRO A 145 4.55 6.84 10.22
N ARG A 146 5.63 6.05 10.16
CA ARG A 146 5.60 4.69 9.62
C ARG A 146 6.31 3.72 10.56
N THR A 147 5.82 2.49 10.59
CA THR A 147 6.44 1.38 11.34
C THR A 147 7.45 0.67 10.44
N GLY A 148 8.62 0.32 11.00
CA GLY A 148 9.63 -0.47 10.31
C GLY A 148 10.37 0.24 9.16
N SER A 149 10.03 1.48 8.81
CA SER A 149 10.62 2.20 7.66
C SER A 149 10.70 3.71 7.87
N ILE A 150 11.47 4.37 7.01
CA ILE A 150 11.44 5.83 6.85
C ILE A 150 10.19 6.23 6.05
N SER A 151 9.61 7.37 6.41
CA SER A 151 8.54 7.97 5.63
C SER A 151 9.09 9.10 4.79
N TYR A 152 8.83 9.08 3.48
CA TYR A 152 9.19 10.15 2.56
C TYR A 152 8.11 11.24 2.47
N LEU A 153 7.06 11.09 3.25
CA LEU A 153 5.90 11.96 3.22
C LEU A 153 5.95 12.94 4.39
N PHE A 154 6.13 14.23 4.12
CA PHE A 154 6.02 15.27 5.14
C PHE A 154 4.59 15.45 5.69
N THR A 155 4.50 15.80 6.97
CA THR A 155 3.24 16.19 7.64
C THR A 155 2.78 17.61 7.27
N ARG A 156 3.71 18.44 6.78
CA ARG A 156 3.47 19.78 6.24
C ARG A 156 4.20 19.92 4.92
N THR A 157 3.69 20.76 4.03
CA THR A 157 4.33 21.01 2.73
C THR A 157 5.13 22.30 2.73
N GLY A 158 6.06 22.40 1.78
CA GLY A 158 6.88 23.60 1.60
C GLY A 158 7.81 23.88 2.77
N CYS A 159 8.18 25.15 2.93
CA CYS A 159 9.20 25.58 3.89
C CYS A 159 8.89 25.19 5.34
N LEU A 160 7.60 25.18 5.70
CA LEU A 160 7.13 24.89 7.06
C LEU A 160 7.27 23.41 7.46
N ALA A 161 7.65 22.53 6.54
CA ALA A 161 8.04 21.17 6.86
C ALA A 161 9.29 21.11 7.76
N CYS A 162 10.17 22.12 7.67
CA CYS A 162 11.42 22.17 8.43
C CYS A 162 11.65 23.50 9.14
N HIS A 163 11.17 24.60 8.57
CA HIS A 163 11.46 25.94 9.07
C HIS A 163 10.29 26.50 9.87
N THR A 164 10.58 26.95 11.08
CA THR A 164 9.62 27.71 11.88
C THR A 164 9.63 29.16 11.42
N SER A 165 8.46 29.71 11.06
CA SER A 165 8.37 31.11 10.65
C SER A 165 8.38 32.05 11.85
N PRO A 166 9.28 33.05 11.89
CA PRO A 166 9.28 34.08 12.93
C PRO A 166 8.30 35.23 12.63
N HIS A 167 7.46 35.12 11.61
CA HIS A 167 6.56 36.20 11.14
C HIS A 167 5.10 35.89 11.45
N PRO A 168 4.53 36.46 12.53
CA PRO A 168 3.11 36.31 12.83
C PRO A 168 2.23 36.85 11.69
N GLY A 169 1.24 36.03 11.28
CA GLY A 169 0.28 36.38 10.22
C GLY A 169 0.82 36.28 8.79
N ARG A 170 2.06 35.79 8.60
CA ARG A 170 2.70 35.60 7.28
C ARG A 170 3.43 34.26 7.17
N GLN A 171 3.05 33.29 7.99
CA GLN A 171 3.80 32.05 8.17
C GLN A 171 3.96 31.26 6.87
N ASP A 172 2.96 31.31 5.98
CA ASP A 172 2.94 30.56 4.72
C ASP A 172 3.47 31.36 3.51
N LEU A 173 3.82 32.64 3.70
CA LEU A 173 4.18 33.55 2.60
C LEU A 173 5.70 33.67 2.40
N CYS A 174 6.44 32.59 2.64
CA CYS A 174 7.90 32.56 2.60
C CYS A 174 8.45 33.13 1.29
N LEU A 175 7.93 32.65 0.15
CA LEU A 175 8.40 32.99 -1.18
C LEU A 175 8.03 34.42 -1.64
N LYS A 176 7.30 35.20 -0.83
CA LYS A 176 7.08 36.63 -1.11
C LYS A 176 8.32 37.48 -0.86
N CYS A 177 9.21 37.01 0.01
CA CYS A 177 10.42 37.72 0.41
C CYS A 177 11.66 36.85 0.25
N HIS A 178 11.57 35.58 0.63
CA HIS A 178 12.69 34.63 0.63
C HIS A 178 12.72 33.81 -0.65
N THR A 179 13.88 33.24 -0.94
CA THR A 179 14.04 32.28 -2.05
C THR A 179 14.56 30.96 -1.49
N GLN A 180 14.53 29.91 -2.31
CA GLN A 180 15.12 28.62 -1.95
C GLN A 180 16.63 28.73 -1.65
N THR A 181 17.29 29.78 -2.15
CA THR A 181 18.73 30.02 -1.98
C THR A 181 19.07 30.81 -0.71
N SER A 182 18.17 31.68 -0.24
CA SER A 182 18.50 32.59 0.86
C SER A 182 17.27 33.10 1.63
N TRP A 183 17.43 33.15 2.96
CA TRP A 183 16.53 33.87 3.87
C TRP A 183 16.83 35.36 3.93
N ARG A 184 17.97 35.83 3.43
CA ARG A 184 18.30 37.26 3.41
C ARG A 184 17.49 37.95 2.34
N VAL A 185 16.90 39.08 2.72
CA VAL A 185 16.21 40.00 1.83
C VAL A 185 17.05 41.26 1.71
N ASP A 186 17.60 41.51 0.53
CA ASP A 186 18.36 42.73 0.27
C ASP A 186 17.39 43.89 0.03
N HIS A 187 16.94 44.51 1.12
CA HIS A 187 16.06 45.69 1.08
C HIS A 187 16.75 46.95 0.52
N TRP A 188 18.05 46.89 0.20
CA TRP A 188 18.92 48.04 -0.06
C TRP A 188 19.31 48.24 -1.53
N ARG A 189 18.37 48.07 -2.47
CA ARG A 189 18.58 48.46 -3.90
C ARG A 189 17.41 49.22 -4.53
N ARG A 190 16.51 49.80 -3.75
CA ARG A 190 15.54 50.80 -4.23
C ARG A 190 15.56 52.06 -3.37
N GLY A 191 16.73 52.69 -3.31
CA GLY A 191 16.89 54.06 -2.80
C GLY A 191 16.35 55.11 -3.79
N GLY A 192 15.10 54.95 -4.22
CA GLY A 192 14.34 56.01 -4.90
C GLY A 192 13.34 56.55 -3.89
N ARG A 193 13.61 57.76 -3.38
CA ARG A 193 12.78 58.50 -2.41
C ARG A 193 11.31 58.54 -2.83
N LEU A 194 10.42 58.40 -1.85
CA LEU A 194 9.14 59.09 -1.85
C LEU A 194 9.36 60.56 -1.46
#